data_AF-A0A256YK09-F1
#
_entry.id   AF-A0A256YK09-F1
#
_cell.length_a   1.000
_cell.length_b   1.000
_cell.length_c   1.000
_cell.angle_alpha   90.00
_cell.angle_beta   90.00
_cell.angle_gamma   90.00
#
_symmetry.space_group_name_H-M   'P 1'
#
loop_
_entity.id
_entity.type
_entity.pdbx_description
1 polymer ?
#
loop_
_entity_poly.entity_id
_entity_poly.type
_entity_poly.pdbx_seq_one_letter_code
_entity_poly.pdbx_strand_id
1 'polypeptide(L)' 'MDMLKGLAALPLTIVTSVLLIFLGIIYFVITLLIVKVSIDLVAPGAEANWILLSAALITAASMLGAAIQRGE' A
#
# COMPACT_ATOMS: atom_id res chain seq x y z
N MET A 1 -34.26 4.10 13.23
CA MET A 1 -33.48 5.34 13.01
C MET A 1 -31.99 5.07 12.85
N ASP A 2 -31.38 4.15 13.61
CA ASP A 2 -29.95 3.82 13.46
C ASP A 2 -29.59 3.09 12.16
N MET A 3 -30.47 2.22 11.66
CA MET A 3 -30.26 1.54 10.37
C MET A 3 -30.21 2.50 9.17
N LEU A 4 -30.99 3.59 9.21
CA LEU A 4 -30.98 4.65 8.20
C LEU A 4 -29.69 5.49 8.26
N LYS A 5 -29.14 5.70 9.45
CA LYS A 5 -27.82 6.36 9.63
C LYS A 5 -26.69 5.48 9.09
N GLY A 6 -26.75 4.17 9.29
CA GLY A 6 -25.80 3.21 8.71
C GLY A 6 -25.82 3.23 7.18
N LEU A 7 -27.00 3.28 6.57
CA LEU A 7 -27.14 3.36 5.11
C LEU A 7 -26.57 4.66 4.54
N ALA A 8 -26.72 5.78 5.25
CA ALA A 8 -26.16 7.08 4.86
C ALA A 8 -24.62 7.15 4.97
N ALA A 9 -23.99 6.26 5.76
CA ALA A 9 -22.54 6.20 5.89
C ALA A 9 -21.85 5.42 4.76
N LEU A 10 -22.57 4.53 4.07
CA LEU A 10 -22.00 3.68 3.01
C LEU A 10 -21.31 4.45 1.87
N PRO A 11 -21.89 5.54 1.33
CA PRO A 11 -21.22 6.30 0.26
C PRO A 11 -19.88 6.89 0.71
N LEU A 12 -19.80 7.39 1.94
CA LEU A 12 -18.56 7.91 2.51
C LEU A 12 -17.52 6.80 2.68
N THR A 13 -17.93 5.63 3.14
CA THR A 13 -17.03 4.47 3.26
C THR A 13 -16.46 4.08 1.91
N ILE A 14 -17.30 4.02 0.86
CA ILE A 14 -16.85 3.71 -0.51
C ILE A 14 -15.81 4.72 -0.99
N VAL A 15 -16.10 6.02 -0.86
CA VAL A 15 -15.16 7.08 -1.27
C VAL A 15 -13.83 6.97 -0.50
N THR A 16 -13.90 6.73 0.80
CA THR A 16 -12.72 6.57 1.65
C THR A 16 -11.89 5.36 1.24
N SER A 17 -12.53 4.21 1.00
CA SER A 17 -11.85 3.01 0.53
C SER A 17 -11.15 3.22 -0.81
N VAL A 18 -11.81 3.91 -1.76
CA VAL A 18 -11.21 4.26 -3.06
C VAL A 18 -9.96 5.13 -2.85
N LEU A 19 -10.03 6.15 -2.00
CA LEU A 19 -8.89 7.00 -1.67
C LEU A 19 -7.74 6.20 -1.03
N LEU A 20 -8.04 5.30 -0.10
CA LEU A 20 -7.04 4.45 0.55
C LEU A 20 -6.37 3.47 -0.44
N ILE A 21 -7.13 2.94 -1.40
CA ILE A 21 -6.59 2.09 -2.47
C ILE A 21 -5.59 2.90 -3.32
N PHE A 22 -5.97 4.10 -3.75
CA PHE A 22 -5.06 4.96 -4.51
C PHE A 22 -3.80 5.33 -3.73
N LEU A 23 -3.94 5.65 -2.44
CA LEU A 23 -2.80 5.91 -1.57
C LEU A 23 -1.88 4.70 -1.47
N GLY A 24 -2.44 3.50 -1.36
CA GLY A 24 -1.68 2.25 -1.34
C GLY A 24 -0.92 1.99 -2.64
N ILE A 25 -1.54 2.26 -3.80
CA ILE A 25 -0.88 2.14 -5.11
C ILE A 25 0.29 3.12 -5.21
N ILE A 26 0.10 4.38 -4.83
CA ILE A 26 1.16 5.39 -4.86
C ILE A 26 2.34 4.95 -3.98
N TYR A 27 2.05 4.46 -2.76
CA TYR A 27 3.08 3.97 -1.85
C TYR A 27 3.84 2.77 -2.43
N PHE A 28 3.15 1.82 -3.06
CA PHE A 28 3.78 0.68 -3.73
C PHE A 28 4.69 1.13 -4.88
N VAL A 29 4.24 2.06 -5.73
CA VAL A 29 5.04 2.57 -6.85
C VAL A 29 6.32 3.24 -6.36
N ILE A 30 6.23 4.07 -5.32
CA ILE A 30 7.41 4.71 -4.72
C ILE A 30 8.37 3.65 -4.17
N THR A 31 7.85 2.66 -3.44
CA THR A 31 8.66 1.54 -2.92
C THR A 31 9.35 0.77 -4.05
N LEU A 32 8.64 0.50 -5.14
CA LEU A 32 9.20 -0.19 -6.30
C LEU A 32 10.34 0.60 -6.95
N LEU A 33 10.19 1.92 -7.09
CA LEU A 33 11.25 2.77 -7.63
C LEU A 33 12.49 2.74 -6.74
N ILE A 34 12.31 2.81 -5.41
CA ILE A 34 13.41 2.72 -4.45
C ILE A 34 14.12 1.38 -4.59
N VAL A 35 13.39 0.26 -4.55
CA VAL A 35 13.97 -1.09 -4.64
C VAL A 35 14.68 -1.29 -5.97
N LYS A 36 14.08 -0.85 -7.08
CA LYS A 36 14.69 -0.94 -8.41
C LYS A 36 16.02 -0.17 -8.45
N VAL A 37 16.06 1.08 -7.99
CA VAL A 37 17.29 1.87 -7.96
C VAL A 37 18.34 1.22 -7.06
N SER A 38 17.95 0.69 -5.90
CA SER A 38 18.88 -0.01 -5.00
C SER A 38 19.48 -1.26 -5.66
N ILE A 39 18.67 -2.04 -6.36
CA ILE A 39 19.12 -3.26 -7.04
C ILE A 39 19.99 -2.95 -8.26
N ASP A 40 19.64 -1.93 -9.04
CA ASP A 40 20.45 -1.48 -10.18
C ASP A 40 21.88 -1.07 -9.73
N LEU A 41 22.06 -0.63 -8.47
CA LEU A 41 23.36 -0.30 -7.89
C LEU A 41 24.13 -1.49 -7.32
N VAL A 42 23.45 -2.44 -6.67
CA VAL A 42 24.10 -3.51 -5.87
C VAL A 42 24.17 -4.84 -6.62
N ALA A 43 23.18 -5.13 -7.46
CA ALA A 43 23.05 -6.39 -8.19
C ALA A 43 22.45 -6.14 -9.59
N PRO A 44 23.18 -5.45 -10.48
CA PRO A 44 22.69 -5.14 -11.82
C PRO A 44 22.36 -6.44 -12.57
N GLY A 45 21.19 -6.48 -13.21
CA GLY A 45 20.71 -7.65 -13.95
C GLY A 45 19.80 -8.60 -13.16
N ALA A 46 19.43 -8.26 -11.92
CA ALA A 46 18.40 -9.00 -11.19
C ALA A 46 17.07 -9.02 -11.95
N GLU A 47 16.35 -10.16 -11.90
CA GLU A 47 15.10 -10.31 -12.63
C GLU A 47 14.01 -9.38 -12.08
N ALA A 48 13.23 -8.79 -13.00
CA ALA A 48 12.16 -7.85 -12.65
C ALA A 48 11.11 -8.44 -11.70
N ASN A 49 10.83 -9.75 -11.81
CA ASN A 49 9.86 -10.44 -10.95
C ASN A 49 10.28 -10.39 -9.47
N TRP A 50 11.57 -10.57 -9.19
CA TRP A 50 12.10 -10.53 -7.82
C TRP A 50 12.08 -9.10 -7.27
N ILE A 51 12.41 -8.11 -8.09
CA ILE A 51 12.34 -6.68 -7.73
C ILE A 51 10.89 -6.31 -7.36
N LEU A 52 9.92 -6.73 -8.19
CA LEU A 52 8.50 -6.48 -7.97
C LEU A 52 7.98 -7.15 -6.69
N LEU A 53 8.36 -8.43 -6.47
CA LEU A 53 7.98 -9.18 -5.28
C LEU A 53 8.53 -8.54 -4.01
N SER A 54 9.81 -8.16 -4.00
CA SER A 54 10.43 -7.49 -2.85
C SER A 54 9.73 -6.17 -2.52
N ALA A 55 9.40 -5.35 -3.53
CA ALA A 55 8.66 -4.12 -3.32
C ALA A 55 7.26 -4.36 -2.74
N ALA A 56 6.58 -5.43 -3.18
CA ALA A 56 5.26 -5.81 -2.67
C ALA A 56 5.33 -6.24 -1.20
N LEU A 57 6.32 -7.06 -0.84
CA LEU A 57 6.54 -7.51 0.53
C LEU A 57 6.89 -6.36 1.47
N ILE A 58 7.79 -5.45 1.07
CA ILE A 58 8.14 -4.26 1.84
C ILE A 58 6.90 -3.39 2.04
N THR A 59 6.14 -3.16 0.98
CA THR A 59 4.91 -2.36 1.06
C THR A 59 3.90 -2.96 2.03
N ALA A 60 3.65 -4.27 1.93
CA ALA A 60 2.73 -4.98 2.83
C ALA A 60 3.20 -4.90 4.29
N ALA A 61 4.49 -5.13 4.54
CA ALA A 61 5.07 -5.05 5.88
C ALA A 61 4.96 -3.64 6.47
N SER A 62 5.25 -2.59 5.68
CA SER A 62 5.14 -1.20 6.13
C SER A 62 3.70 -0.81 6.45
N MET A 63 2.72 -1.22 5.66
CA MET A 63 1.30 -0.95 5.92
C MET A 63 0.81 -1.67 7.17
N LEU A 64 1.18 -2.95 7.34
CA LEU A 64 0.85 -3.73 8.54
C LEU A 64 1.49 -3.12 9.80
N GLY A 65 2.78 -2.75 9.72
CA GLY A 65 3.47 -2.10 10.83
C GLY A 65 2.84 -0.76 11.23
N ALA A 66 2.48 0.07 10.25
CA ALA A 66 1.80 1.34 10.48
C ALA A 66 0.39 1.17 11.08
N ALA A 67 -0.33 0.12 10.70
CA ALA A 67 -1.64 -0.20 11.26
C ALA A 67 -1.53 -0.61 12.74
N ILE A 68 -0.50 -1.39 13.10
CA ILE A 68 -0.25 -1.82 14.48
C ILE A 68 0.10 -0.62 15.38
N GLN A 69 0.97 0.30 14.93
CA GLN A 69 1.35 1.49 15.72
C GLN A 69 0.20 2.44 16.04
N ARG A 70 -0.91 2.40 15.28
CA ARG A 70 -2.09 3.22 15.55
C ARG A 70 -3.11 2.56 16.50
N GLY A 71 -2.87 1.30 16.88
CA GLY A 71 -3.74 0.53 17.78
C GLY A 71 -3.41 0.67 19.27
N GLU A 72 -2.36 1.43 19.62
CA GLU A 72 -2.00 1.86 20.98
C GLU A 72 -2.31 3.34 21.19
#